data_AF-A0A0Q9LSI7-F1
#
_entry.id   AF-A0A0Q9LSI7-F1
#
_cell.length_a   1.000
_cell.length_b   1.000
_cell.length_c   1.000
_cell.angle_alpha   90.00
_cell.angle_beta   90.00
_cell.angle_gamma   90.00
#
_symmetry.space_group_name_H-M   'P 1'
#
loop_
_entity.id
_entity.type
_entity.pdbx_description
1 polymer ?
#
loop_
_entity_poly.entity_id
_entity_poly.type
_entity_poly.pdbx_seq_one_letter_code
_entity_poly.pdbx_strand_id
1 'polypeptide(L)'
;MPEYRATPWLIEYAHHPELASELEDLGLVPAGCLVLDNGHDLSLEWSAAYEQDIQRYFLENAERPEPILVTPDGTVSAEVGDWYGGASLRVRTLLADGALVETKLRWPVFPPWPKRMQRGRRLTDLETEMTRHCARGRSIVVADGSPAQVLARHRDHVSEAERERTTVAVPLRSMDDVENIANAAFAHAQQVETAGLLLVGVLHVVGGLLAVAALLLGWLVGPWWLCLFAVPVVALAWWASVPVLVIARRWKRWRPPFPWVVQRRSRILTPGA
;
A
#
# COMPACT_ATOMS: atom_id res chain seq x y z
N MET A 1 -26.43 -23.03 1.17
CA MET A 1 -25.13 -22.64 1.77
C MET A 1 -24.06 -23.04 0.78
N PRO A 2 -23.25 -22.12 0.25
CA PRO A 2 -22.09 -22.53 -0.52
C PRO A 2 -21.07 -23.10 0.48
N GLU A 3 -20.78 -24.39 0.36
CA GLU A 3 -19.63 -25.02 0.99
C GLU A 3 -18.38 -24.45 0.33
N TYR A 4 -17.71 -23.51 0.98
CA TYR A 4 -16.46 -22.93 0.50
C TYR A 4 -15.37 -23.99 0.64
N ARG A 5 -15.07 -24.65 -0.49
CA ARG A 5 -14.05 -25.69 -0.60
C ARG A 5 -12.68 -25.09 -0.28
N ALA A 6 -11.90 -25.83 0.51
CA ALA A 6 -10.45 -25.68 0.53
C ALA A 6 -9.96 -25.75 -0.92
N THR A 7 -9.73 -24.59 -1.53
CA THR A 7 -9.30 -24.52 -2.92
C THR A 7 -7.83 -24.89 -2.90
N PRO A 8 -7.43 -25.99 -3.56
CA PRO A 8 -6.04 -26.41 -3.53
C PRO A 8 -5.15 -25.29 -4.09
N TRP A 9 -4.03 -25.07 -3.41
CA TRP A 9 -2.88 -24.18 -3.65
C TRP A 9 -2.19 -24.40 -5.00
N LEU A 10 -2.94 -24.69 -6.05
CA LEU A 10 -2.40 -24.89 -7.38
C LEU A 10 -2.32 -23.54 -8.08
N ILE A 11 -1.15 -23.26 -8.66
CA ILE A 11 -0.85 -22.04 -9.42
C ILE A 11 -1.90 -21.83 -10.53
N GLU A 12 -2.49 -22.90 -11.06
CA GLU A 12 -3.59 -22.86 -12.03
C GLU A 12 -4.86 -22.10 -11.55
N TYR A 13 -5.02 -21.94 -10.23
CA TYR A 13 -6.11 -21.16 -9.63
C TYR A 13 -5.71 -19.73 -9.26
N ALA A 14 -4.45 -19.35 -9.47
CA ALA A 14 -4.01 -17.97 -9.35
C ALA A 14 -4.69 -17.09 -10.42
N HIS A 15 -4.70 -15.78 -10.18
CA HIS A 15 -5.19 -14.84 -11.18
C HIS A 15 -4.36 -14.81 -12.47
N HIS A 16 -3.05 -14.96 -12.31
CA HIS A 16 -2.06 -14.82 -13.37
C HIS A 16 -1.07 -16.00 -13.31
N PRO A 17 -1.52 -17.24 -13.56
CA PRO A 17 -0.67 -18.42 -13.57
C PRO A 17 0.51 -18.28 -14.54
N GLU A 18 0.30 -17.60 -15.67
CA GLU A 18 1.31 -17.36 -16.69
C GLU A 18 2.52 -16.57 -16.17
N LEU A 19 2.30 -15.60 -15.27
CA LEU A 19 3.40 -14.84 -14.65
C LEU A 19 4.19 -15.70 -13.66
N ALA A 20 3.50 -16.56 -12.91
CA ALA A 20 4.16 -17.49 -11.98
C ALA A 20 5.01 -18.50 -12.76
N SER A 21 4.49 -19.07 -13.84
CA SER A 21 5.26 -19.97 -14.71
C SER A 21 6.49 -19.29 -15.33
N GLU A 22 6.38 -18.04 -15.80
CA GLU A 22 7.54 -17.30 -16.32
C GLU A 22 8.61 -17.08 -15.23
N LEU A 23 8.20 -16.84 -13.98
CA LEU A 23 9.14 -16.71 -12.86
C LEU A 23 9.83 -18.05 -12.52
N GLU A 24 9.12 -19.17 -12.63
CA GLU A 24 9.71 -20.52 -12.49
C GLU A 24 10.76 -20.79 -13.58
N ASP A 25 10.45 -20.44 -14.83
CA ASP A 25 11.38 -20.54 -15.96
C ASP A 25 12.63 -19.67 -15.77
N LEU A 26 12.50 -18.58 -15.02
CA LEU A 26 13.61 -17.69 -14.61
C LEU A 26 14.38 -18.21 -13.38
N GLY A 27 14.01 -19.38 -12.86
CA GLY A 27 14.73 -20.09 -11.80
C GLY A 27 14.24 -19.82 -10.37
N LEU A 28 13.10 -19.15 -10.20
CA LEU A 28 12.45 -19.06 -8.89
C LEU A 28 11.72 -20.37 -8.58
N VAL A 29 11.58 -20.70 -7.30
CA VAL A 29 10.89 -21.89 -6.83
C VAL A 29 9.59 -21.51 -6.11
N PRO A 30 8.47 -22.23 -6.33
CA PRO A 30 7.24 -22.01 -5.57
C PRO A 30 7.47 -22.23 -4.07
N ALA A 31 7.04 -21.27 -3.27
CA ALA A 31 7.25 -21.26 -1.82
C ALA A 31 5.92 -21.36 -1.03
N GLY A 32 4.83 -20.88 -1.63
CA GLY A 32 3.48 -20.95 -1.08
C GLY A 32 2.54 -19.99 -1.80
N CYS A 33 1.42 -19.66 -1.18
CA CYS A 33 0.56 -18.58 -1.65
C CYS A 33 0.00 -17.77 -0.49
N LEU A 34 -0.24 -16.48 -0.75
CA LEU A 34 -1.03 -15.64 0.14
C LEU A 34 -2.50 -15.83 -0.23
N VAL A 35 -3.34 -16.12 0.77
CA VAL A 35 -4.80 -16.12 0.60
C VAL A 35 -5.41 -15.16 1.60
N LEU A 36 -6.37 -14.36 1.14
CA LEU A 36 -7.21 -13.58 2.03
C LEU A 36 -8.24 -14.51 2.70
N ASP A 37 -8.03 -14.83 3.96
CA ASP A 37 -9.02 -15.47 4.83
C ASP A 37 -10.01 -14.43 5.36
N ASN A 38 -11.08 -14.18 4.60
CA ASN A 38 -12.14 -13.26 5.01
C ASN A 38 -13.02 -13.75 6.17
N GLY A 39 -12.75 -14.92 6.77
CA GLY A 39 -13.42 -15.37 7.99
C GLY A 39 -14.96 -15.37 7.91
N HIS A 40 -15.52 -15.80 6.77
CA HIS A 40 -16.96 -15.77 6.44
C HIS A 40 -17.62 -14.37 6.40
N ASP A 41 -16.86 -13.28 6.52
CA ASP A 41 -17.35 -11.91 6.42
C ASP A 41 -17.59 -11.52 4.94
N LEU A 42 -18.74 -11.98 4.42
CA LEU A 42 -19.24 -11.66 3.08
C LEU A 42 -19.88 -10.26 2.99
N SER A 43 -19.90 -9.49 4.09
CA SER A 43 -20.63 -8.22 4.16
C SER A 43 -20.06 -7.16 3.22
N LEU A 44 -18.76 -7.28 2.87
CA LEU A 44 -17.99 -6.28 2.14
C LEU A 44 -18.20 -4.85 2.62
N GLU A 45 -18.49 -4.61 3.90
CA GLU A 45 -18.77 -3.25 4.39
C GLU A 45 -17.63 -2.28 4.07
N TRP A 46 -16.39 -2.79 4.03
CA TRP A 46 -15.20 -2.05 3.64
C TRP A 46 -15.20 -1.61 2.17
N SER A 47 -15.89 -2.32 1.29
CA SER A 47 -16.02 -1.98 -0.14
C SER A 47 -17.20 -1.05 -0.45
N ALA A 48 -18.09 -0.80 0.51
CA ALA A 48 -19.30 0.03 0.32
C ALA A 48 -19.00 1.47 -0.17
N ALA A 49 -17.76 1.92 0.04
CA ALA A 49 -17.29 3.22 -0.43
C ALA A 49 -16.95 3.27 -1.94
N TYR A 50 -16.98 2.13 -2.65
CA TYR A 50 -16.64 1.97 -4.07
C TYR A 50 -17.89 1.79 -4.95
N GLU A 51 -17.73 1.91 -6.28
CA GLU A 51 -18.81 1.61 -7.24
C GLU A 51 -19.16 0.12 -7.27
N GLN A 52 -20.38 -0.22 -7.70
CA GLN A 52 -20.94 -1.58 -7.55
C GLN A 52 -20.16 -2.64 -8.34
N ASP A 53 -19.62 -2.28 -9.49
CA ASP A 53 -18.71 -3.10 -10.29
C ASP A 53 -17.41 -3.44 -9.54
N ILE A 54 -16.82 -2.46 -8.87
CA ILE A 54 -15.62 -2.64 -8.04
C ILE A 54 -15.91 -3.50 -6.81
N GLN A 55 -17.08 -3.32 -6.18
CA GLN A 55 -17.50 -4.17 -5.06
C GLN A 55 -17.64 -5.64 -5.49
N ARG A 56 -18.28 -5.87 -6.64
CA ARG A 56 -18.42 -7.22 -7.21
C ARG A 56 -17.06 -7.84 -7.52
N TYR A 57 -16.17 -7.05 -8.14
CA TYR A 57 -14.80 -7.49 -8.40
C TYR A 57 -14.11 -7.95 -7.12
N PHE A 58 -14.23 -7.23 -6.00
CA PHE A 58 -13.64 -7.66 -4.75
C PHE A 58 -14.24 -8.97 -4.22
N LEU A 59 -15.55 -9.19 -4.33
CA LEU A 59 -16.17 -10.48 -3.94
C LEU A 59 -15.63 -11.65 -4.73
N GLU A 60 -15.55 -11.48 -6.05
CA GLU A 60 -15.21 -12.56 -6.98
C GLU A 60 -13.73 -12.97 -6.90
N ASN A 61 -12.89 -12.09 -6.34
CA ASN A 61 -11.44 -12.22 -6.40
C ASN A 61 -10.76 -12.25 -5.03
N ALA A 62 -11.46 -11.92 -3.93
CA ALA A 62 -10.88 -11.86 -2.59
C ALA A 62 -10.16 -13.16 -2.17
N GLU A 63 -10.76 -14.32 -2.45
CA GLU A 63 -10.26 -15.62 -1.95
C GLU A 63 -9.28 -16.30 -2.92
N ARG A 64 -8.92 -15.66 -4.04
CA ARG A 64 -7.99 -16.28 -4.98
C ARG A 64 -6.56 -16.24 -4.41
N PRO A 65 -5.80 -17.34 -4.56
CA PRO A 65 -4.43 -17.38 -4.08
C PRO A 65 -3.54 -16.45 -4.90
N GLU A 66 -2.66 -15.74 -4.22
CA GLU A 66 -1.55 -14.98 -4.79
C GLU A 66 -0.25 -15.79 -4.60
N PRO A 67 0.26 -16.46 -5.66
CA PRO A 67 1.46 -17.27 -5.56
C PRO A 67 2.67 -16.48 -5.07
N ILE A 68 3.47 -17.14 -4.23
CA ILE A 68 4.75 -16.64 -3.75
C ILE A 68 5.84 -17.58 -4.26
N LEU A 69 6.79 -17.02 -4.98
CA LEU A 69 7.99 -17.71 -5.44
C LEU A 69 9.23 -17.08 -4.81
N VAL A 70 10.29 -17.85 -4.61
CA VAL A 70 11.55 -17.36 -4.03
C VAL A 70 12.73 -17.79 -4.88
N THR A 71 13.84 -17.05 -4.83
CA THR A 71 15.09 -17.55 -5.42
C THR A 71 15.60 -18.77 -4.64
N PRO A 72 16.42 -19.65 -5.25
CA PRO A 72 16.95 -20.84 -4.57
C PRO A 72 17.78 -20.54 -3.32
N ASP A 73 18.40 -19.37 -3.28
CA ASP A 73 19.15 -18.86 -2.12
C ASP A 73 18.27 -18.11 -1.09
N GLY A 74 16.97 -18.00 -1.36
CA GLY A 74 15.98 -17.34 -0.51
C GLY A 74 16.14 -15.82 -0.41
N THR A 75 17.01 -15.17 -1.18
CA THR A 75 17.27 -13.72 -1.00
C THR A 75 16.21 -12.81 -1.62
N VAL A 76 15.44 -13.34 -2.57
CA VAL A 76 14.39 -12.61 -3.28
C VAL A 76 13.09 -13.39 -3.16
N SER A 77 11.99 -12.69 -2.85
CA SER A 77 10.63 -13.21 -2.97
C SER A 77 9.83 -12.45 -4.03
N ALA A 78 9.02 -13.15 -4.79
CA ALA A 78 8.13 -12.62 -5.81
C ALA A 78 6.69 -13.04 -5.51
N GLU A 79 5.81 -12.06 -5.34
CA GLU A 79 4.38 -12.22 -5.12
C GLU A 79 3.64 -11.87 -6.41
N VAL A 80 2.88 -12.83 -6.93
CA VAL A 80 2.04 -12.67 -8.13
C VAL A 80 0.60 -12.53 -7.68
N GLY A 81 -0.06 -11.45 -8.11
CA GLY A 81 -1.44 -11.16 -7.76
C GLY A 81 -2.18 -10.46 -8.88
N ASP A 82 -3.36 -9.95 -8.55
CA ASP A 82 -4.21 -9.21 -9.48
C ASP A 82 -4.33 -7.74 -9.06
N TRP A 83 -4.43 -6.90 -10.07
CA TRP A 83 -4.64 -5.47 -9.97
C TRP A 83 -5.83 -5.06 -10.84
N TYR A 84 -7.03 -5.28 -10.32
CA TYR A 84 -8.28 -4.88 -10.96
C TYR A 84 -8.44 -5.46 -12.38
N GLY A 85 -8.20 -6.76 -12.52
CA GLY A 85 -8.30 -7.48 -13.79
C GLY A 85 -7.03 -7.38 -14.64
N GLY A 86 -5.88 -7.14 -14.01
CA GLY A 86 -4.61 -6.95 -14.67
C GLY A 86 -3.46 -7.42 -13.80
N ALA A 87 -2.39 -7.88 -14.42
CA ALA A 87 -1.28 -8.51 -13.71
C ALA A 87 -0.64 -7.58 -12.67
N SER A 88 -0.42 -8.13 -11.47
CA SER A 88 0.38 -7.53 -10.40
C SER A 88 1.55 -8.46 -10.07
N LEU A 89 2.75 -7.90 -10.02
CA LEU A 89 3.94 -8.60 -9.55
C LEU A 89 4.68 -7.68 -8.58
N ARG A 90 5.07 -8.22 -7.43
CA ARG A 90 5.89 -7.52 -6.44
C ARG A 90 7.06 -8.38 -6.02
N VAL A 91 8.26 -7.88 -6.27
CA VAL A 91 9.52 -8.53 -5.92
C VAL A 91 10.11 -7.81 -4.70
N ARG A 92 10.61 -8.57 -3.72
CA ARG A 92 11.13 -8.04 -2.45
C ARG A 92 12.45 -8.70 -2.04
N THR A 93 13.30 -7.90 -1.40
CA THR A 93 14.50 -8.35 -0.69
C THR A 93 14.62 -7.60 0.64
N LEU A 94 14.92 -8.33 1.70
CA LEU A 94 15.25 -7.78 3.02
C LEU A 94 16.75 -7.57 3.13
N LEU A 95 17.17 -6.41 3.63
CA LEU A 95 18.56 -6.10 3.93
C LEU A 95 18.88 -6.33 5.42
N ALA A 96 20.16 -6.51 5.74
CA ALA A 96 20.63 -6.81 7.10
C ALA A 96 20.37 -5.69 8.13
N ASP A 97 20.17 -4.46 7.67
CA ASP A 97 19.77 -3.31 8.50
C ASP A 97 18.25 -3.25 8.74
N GLY A 98 17.51 -4.26 8.28
CA GLY A 98 16.05 -4.34 8.36
C GLY A 98 15.32 -3.54 7.29
N ALA A 99 16.04 -2.97 6.30
CA ALA A 99 15.40 -2.26 5.21
C ALA A 99 14.78 -3.21 4.20
N LEU A 100 13.62 -2.81 3.66
CA LEU A 100 12.92 -3.55 2.62
C LEU A 100 13.11 -2.87 1.27
N VAL A 101 13.61 -3.61 0.29
CA VAL A 101 13.71 -3.18 -1.11
C VAL A 101 12.60 -3.87 -1.88
N GLU A 102 11.78 -3.10 -2.60
CA GLU A 102 10.66 -3.61 -3.39
C GLU A 102 10.69 -3.08 -4.82
N THR A 103 10.44 -3.97 -5.77
CA THR A 103 10.18 -3.62 -7.17
C THR A 103 8.80 -4.11 -7.56
N LYS A 104 7.97 -3.23 -8.11
CA LYS A 104 6.60 -3.53 -8.53
C LYS A 104 6.52 -3.50 -10.05
N LEU A 105 5.87 -4.49 -10.65
CA LEU A 105 5.39 -4.38 -12.02
C LEU A 105 4.38 -3.24 -12.10
N ARG A 106 4.55 -2.35 -13.08
CA ARG A 106 3.65 -1.23 -13.31
C ARG A 106 2.23 -1.76 -13.52
N TRP A 107 1.32 -1.27 -12.68
CA TRP A 107 -0.08 -1.61 -12.81
C TRP A 107 -0.62 -1.15 -14.16
N PRO A 108 -1.46 -1.95 -14.83
CA PRO A 108 -2.02 -1.56 -16.13
C PRO A 108 -3.04 -0.44 -16.00
N VAL A 109 -3.65 -0.29 -14.82
CA VAL A 109 -4.68 0.70 -14.54
C VAL A 109 -4.47 1.36 -13.19
N PHE A 110 -4.91 2.61 -13.12
CA PHE A 110 -4.96 3.34 -11.87
C PHE A 110 -6.01 2.76 -10.92
N PRO A 111 -5.72 2.55 -9.62
CA PRO A 111 -6.69 1.94 -8.70
C PRO A 111 -8.01 2.71 -8.71
N PRO A 112 -9.16 2.02 -8.54
CA PRO A 112 -10.40 2.70 -8.24
C PRO A 112 -10.25 3.43 -6.91
N TRP A 113 -10.73 4.66 -6.87
CA TRP A 113 -10.83 5.42 -5.64
C TRP A 113 -12.26 5.34 -5.10
N PRO A 114 -12.44 5.49 -3.78
CA PRO A 114 -13.76 5.63 -3.20
C PRO A 114 -14.53 6.77 -3.84
N LYS A 115 -15.86 6.66 -3.95
CA LYS A 115 -16.72 7.63 -4.65
C LYS A 115 -16.46 9.08 -4.22
N ARG A 116 -16.31 9.31 -2.91
CA ARG A 116 -16.07 10.65 -2.36
C ARG A 116 -14.66 11.19 -2.59
N MET A 117 -13.72 10.38 -3.08
CA MET A 117 -12.32 10.75 -3.27
C MET A 117 -11.91 10.85 -4.75
N GLN A 118 -12.85 10.65 -5.69
CA GLN A 118 -12.60 10.73 -7.13
C GLN A 118 -12.02 12.09 -7.59
N ARG A 119 -12.23 13.17 -6.83
CA ARG A 119 -11.57 14.46 -7.11
C ARG A 119 -10.08 14.42 -6.78
N GLY A 120 -9.70 13.82 -5.66
CA GLY A 120 -8.30 13.66 -5.24
C GLY A 120 -7.51 12.76 -6.18
N ARG A 121 -8.16 11.75 -6.76
CA ARG A 121 -7.58 10.89 -7.81
C ARG A 121 -6.94 11.69 -8.95
N ARG A 122 -7.50 12.85 -9.33
CA ARG A 122 -6.98 13.68 -10.43
C ARG A 122 -5.67 14.39 -10.10
N LEU A 123 -5.26 14.39 -8.83
CA LEU A 123 -4.09 15.11 -8.34
C LEU A 123 -2.88 14.18 -8.12
N THR A 124 -2.97 12.93 -8.55
CA THR A 124 -1.91 11.94 -8.42
C THR A 124 -1.78 11.18 -9.73
N ASP A 125 -0.55 10.82 -10.06
CA ASP A 125 -0.26 9.87 -11.12
C ASP A 125 -0.08 8.46 -10.55
N LEU A 126 -0.03 7.48 -11.46
CA LEU A 126 0.09 6.07 -11.14
C LEU A 126 1.39 5.75 -10.38
N GLU A 127 2.49 6.38 -10.78
CA GLU A 127 3.80 6.11 -10.21
C GLU A 127 3.89 6.58 -8.76
N THR A 128 3.40 7.79 -8.48
CA THR A 128 3.24 8.35 -7.14
C THR A 128 2.37 7.44 -6.27
N GLU A 129 1.27 6.93 -6.82
CA GLU A 129 0.37 6.04 -6.11
C GLU A 129 1.01 4.67 -5.82
N MET A 130 1.79 4.13 -6.74
CA MET A 130 2.52 2.85 -6.59
C MET A 130 3.68 2.94 -5.60
N THR A 131 4.32 4.12 -5.51
CA THR A 131 5.49 4.37 -4.66
C THR A 131 5.17 5.11 -3.36
N ARG A 132 3.89 5.45 -3.09
CA ARG A 132 3.47 6.25 -1.92
C ARG A 132 3.91 5.75 -0.54
N HIS A 133 4.27 4.47 -0.43
CA HIS A 133 4.75 3.85 0.82
C HIS A 133 6.28 3.81 0.90
N CYS A 134 6.97 4.44 -0.04
CA CYS A 134 8.41 4.64 0.02
C CYS A 134 8.74 5.65 1.12
N ALA A 135 9.56 5.22 2.08
CA ALA A 135 10.01 6.04 3.19
C ALA A 135 11.29 5.43 3.80
N ARG A 136 11.81 6.04 4.87
CA ARG A 136 13.02 5.51 5.52
C ARG A 136 12.80 4.06 5.98
N GLY A 137 13.63 3.16 5.46
CA GLY A 137 13.55 1.72 5.74
C GLY A 137 12.76 0.92 4.70
N ARG A 138 12.13 1.57 3.72
CA ARG A 138 11.45 0.89 2.61
C ARG A 138 11.65 1.65 1.30
N SER A 139 12.36 1.04 0.37
CA SER A 139 12.60 1.60 -0.96
C SER A 139 11.72 0.89 -1.98
N ILE A 140 10.96 1.64 -2.78
CA ILE A 140 10.03 1.09 -3.77
C ILE A 140 10.34 1.70 -5.12
N VAL A 141 10.55 0.86 -6.14
CA VAL A 141 10.62 1.28 -7.54
C VAL A 141 9.57 0.55 -8.38
N VAL A 142 9.19 1.17 -9.49
CA VAL A 142 8.27 0.60 -10.47
C VAL A 142 9.06 0.19 -11.71
N ALA A 143 8.74 -0.99 -12.25
CA ALA A 143 9.32 -1.53 -13.46
C ALA A 143 8.22 -1.83 -14.48
N ASP A 144 8.55 -1.68 -15.75
CA ASP A 144 7.67 -2.03 -16.87
C ASP A 144 8.07 -3.36 -17.49
N GLY A 145 7.13 -3.98 -18.20
CA GLY A 145 7.38 -5.10 -19.09
C GLY A 145 7.26 -6.46 -18.42
N SER A 146 8.15 -7.40 -18.77
CA SER A 146 8.04 -8.80 -18.37
C SER A 146 8.62 -9.08 -16.97
N PRO A 147 8.24 -10.20 -16.31
CA PRO A 147 8.89 -10.72 -15.12
C PRO A 147 10.42 -10.67 -15.14
N ALA A 148 11.06 -11.03 -16.27
CA ALA A 148 12.51 -10.94 -16.42
C ALA A 148 13.04 -9.50 -16.27
N GLN A 149 12.34 -8.52 -16.84
CA GLN A 149 12.70 -7.10 -16.73
C GLN A 149 12.48 -6.57 -15.32
N VAL A 150 11.40 -7.00 -14.65
CA VAL A 150 11.14 -6.67 -13.24
C VAL A 150 12.24 -7.22 -12.33
N LEU A 151 12.64 -8.49 -12.51
CA LEU A 151 13.74 -9.11 -11.74
C LEU A 151 15.10 -8.45 -12.02
N ALA A 152 15.39 -8.09 -13.27
CA ALA A 152 16.62 -7.37 -13.60
C ALA A 152 16.64 -6.00 -12.91
N ARG A 153 15.54 -5.24 -13.00
CA ARG A 153 15.40 -3.95 -12.32
C ARG A 153 15.53 -4.09 -10.80
N HIS A 154 14.99 -5.17 -10.23
CA HIS A 154 15.10 -5.44 -8.81
C HIS A 154 16.55 -5.70 -8.37
N ARG A 155 17.31 -6.47 -9.14
CA ARG A 155 18.74 -6.72 -8.86
C ARG A 155 19.56 -5.42 -8.85
N ASP A 156 19.31 -4.53 -9.81
CA ASP A 156 19.95 -3.21 -9.85
C ASP A 156 19.57 -2.37 -8.62
N HIS A 157 18.28 -2.38 -8.25
CA HIS A 157 17.75 -1.64 -7.11
C HIS A 157 18.29 -2.13 -5.76
N VAL A 158 18.44 -3.45 -5.58
CA VAL A 158 19.10 -4.04 -4.41
C VAL A 158 20.57 -3.63 -4.37
N SER A 159 21.29 -3.75 -5.48
CA SER A 159 22.71 -3.40 -5.56
C SER A 159 22.97 -1.90 -5.29
N GLU A 160 22.05 -1.04 -5.69
CA GLU A 160 22.05 0.39 -5.33
C GLU A 160 21.82 0.58 -3.82
N ALA A 161 20.78 -0.03 -3.27
CA ALA A 161 20.45 0.07 -1.85
C ALA A 161 21.54 -0.49 -0.92
N GLU A 162 22.18 -1.60 -1.27
CA GLU A 162 23.31 -2.18 -0.53
C GLU A 162 24.49 -1.21 -0.45
N ARG A 163 24.83 -0.56 -1.58
CA ARG A 163 25.90 0.44 -1.64
C ARG A 163 25.57 1.70 -0.85
N GLU A 164 24.38 2.26 -1.03
CA GLU A 164 23.96 3.49 -0.35
C GLU A 164 23.87 3.32 1.17
N ARG A 165 23.44 2.15 1.63
CA ARG A 165 23.19 1.87 3.05
C ARG A 165 24.33 1.12 3.72
N THR A 166 25.34 0.69 2.96
CA THR A 166 26.45 -0.16 3.43
C THR A 166 25.92 -1.41 4.16
N THR A 167 25.04 -2.13 3.49
CA THR A 167 24.33 -3.32 4.01
C THR A 167 24.30 -4.41 2.94
N VAL A 168 23.75 -5.58 3.27
CA VAL A 168 23.64 -6.73 2.35
C VAL A 168 22.27 -7.39 2.41
N ALA A 169 21.86 -8.02 1.32
CA ALA A 169 20.68 -8.87 1.26
C ALA A 169 20.77 -10.05 2.23
N VAL A 170 19.64 -10.39 2.85
CA VAL A 170 19.53 -11.49 3.80
C VAL A 170 18.63 -12.59 3.23
N PRO A 171 19.10 -13.86 3.21
CA PRO A 171 18.27 -15.00 2.86
C PRO A 171 17.06 -15.14 3.77
N LEU A 172 15.89 -15.36 3.18
CA LEU A 172 14.69 -15.83 3.85
C LEU A 172 14.90 -17.30 4.21
N ARG A 173 14.74 -17.65 5.48
CA ARG A 173 15.01 -19.00 6.01
C ARG A 173 13.75 -19.84 6.09
N SER A 174 12.59 -19.21 6.12
CA SER A 174 11.29 -19.87 6.16
C SER A 174 10.20 -19.03 5.50
N MET A 175 9.03 -19.64 5.31
CA MET A 175 7.83 -18.91 4.89
C MET A 175 7.31 -17.94 5.95
N ASP A 176 7.62 -18.18 7.23
CA ASP A 176 7.32 -17.21 8.30
C ASP A 176 8.08 -15.90 8.05
N ASP A 177 9.29 -15.93 7.49
CA ASP A 177 10.04 -14.72 7.15
C ASP A 177 9.34 -13.92 6.05
N VAL A 178 8.80 -14.61 5.03
CA VAL A 178 7.99 -13.97 3.98
C VAL A 178 6.75 -13.31 4.57
N GLU A 179 6.03 -14.02 5.46
CA GLU A 179 4.85 -13.49 6.14
C GLU A 179 5.20 -12.26 6.99
N ASN A 180 6.28 -12.35 7.78
CA ASN A 180 6.75 -11.29 8.64
C ASN A 180 7.14 -10.05 7.83
N ILE A 181 7.79 -10.22 6.67
CA ILE A 181 8.12 -9.12 5.78
C ILE A 181 6.86 -8.49 5.20
N ALA A 182 5.90 -9.28 4.72
CA ALA A 182 4.64 -8.77 4.22
C ALA A 182 3.90 -7.96 5.30
N ASN A 183 3.76 -8.52 6.50
CA ASN A 183 3.15 -7.88 7.65
C ASN A 183 3.86 -6.58 8.06
N ALA A 184 5.19 -6.59 8.10
CA ALA A 184 6.00 -5.41 8.41
C ALA A 184 5.83 -4.32 7.33
N ALA A 185 5.80 -4.70 6.05
CA ALA A 185 5.56 -3.78 4.95
C ALA A 185 4.17 -3.15 5.04
N PHE A 186 3.15 -3.91 5.44
CA PHE A 186 1.80 -3.37 5.67
C PHE A 186 1.75 -2.44 6.89
N ALA A 187 2.34 -2.84 8.01
CA ALA A 187 2.44 -1.99 9.19
C ALA A 187 3.16 -0.67 8.87
N HIS A 188 4.24 -0.73 8.09
CA HIS A 188 4.95 0.45 7.62
C HIS A 188 4.08 1.33 6.71
N ALA A 189 3.36 0.75 5.75
CA ALA A 189 2.42 1.49 4.90
C ALA A 189 1.38 2.24 5.75
N GLN A 190 0.82 1.58 6.77
CA GLN A 190 -0.13 2.19 7.69
C GLN A 190 0.50 3.31 8.53
N GLN A 191 1.75 3.14 8.95
CA GLN A 191 2.52 4.17 9.66
C GLN A 191 2.78 5.39 8.77
N VAL A 192 3.24 5.21 7.54
CA VAL A 192 3.47 6.30 6.58
C VAL A 192 2.17 7.06 6.30
N GLU A 193 1.08 6.34 6.06
CA GLU A 193 -0.24 6.95 5.86
C GLU A 193 -0.68 7.73 7.12
N THR A 194 -0.53 7.16 8.31
CA THR A 194 -0.90 7.82 9.57
C THR A 194 -0.02 9.04 9.87
N ALA A 195 1.28 8.96 9.60
CA ALA A 195 2.23 10.05 9.80
C ALA A 195 1.92 11.23 8.87
N GLY A 196 1.58 10.97 7.61
CA GLY A 196 1.10 11.99 6.69
C GLY A 196 -0.14 12.73 7.22
N LEU A 197 -1.10 12.00 7.78
CA LEU A 197 -2.29 12.60 8.41
C LEU A 197 -1.95 13.44 9.64
N LEU A 198 -1.05 12.95 10.50
CA LEU A 198 -0.62 13.66 11.70
C LEU A 198 0.14 14.94 11.35
N LEU A 199 1.05 14.90 10.38
CA LEU A 199 1.79 16.08 9.93
C LEU A 199 0.83 17.17 9.43
N VAL A 200 -0.14 16.79 8.60
CA VAL A 200 -1.19 17.70 8.14
C VAL A 200 -1.94 18.27 9.35
N GLY A 201 -2.38 17.43 10.29
CA GLY A 201 -3.05 17.88 11.51
C GLY A 201 -2.22 18.85 12.36
N VAL A 202 -0.92 18.59 12.55
CA VAL A 202 0.00 19.45 13.30
C VAL A 202 0.18 20.79 12.60
N LEU A 203 0.42 20.80 11.28
CA LEU A 203 0.51 22.02 10.49
C LEU A 203 -0.77 22.87 10.60
N HIS A 204 -1.93 22.21 10.71
CA HIS A 204 -3.21 22.90 10.92
C HIS A 204 -3.32 23.52 12.32
N VAL A 205 -2.96 22.78 13.38
CA VAL A 205 -2.97 23.31 14.75
C VAL A 205 -2.00 24.47 14.89
N VAL A 206 -0.76 24.32 14.42
CA VAL A 206 0.26 25.37 14.46
C VAL A 206 -0.20 26.59 13.65
N GLY A 207 -0.71 26.38 12.44
CA GLY A 207 -1.25 27.47 11.60
C GLY A 207 -2.41 28.20 12.28
N GLY A 208 -3.33 27.46 12.92
CA GLY A 208 -4.43 28.04 13.70
C GLY A 208 -3.95 28.83 14.92
N LEU A 209 -2.96 28.31 15.67
CA LEU A 209 -2.38 29.00 16.82
C LEU A 209 -1.67 30.29 16.41
N LEU A 210 -0.89 30.26 15.33
CA LEU A 210 -0.21 31.46 14.79
C LEU A 210 -1.23 32.51 14.35
N ALA A 211 -2.33 32.08 13.73
CA ALA A 211 -3.41 32.95 13.32
C ALA A 211 -4.14 33.61 14.52
N VAL A 212 -4.43 32.84 15.58
CA VAL A 212 -5.01 33.37 16.82
C VAL A 212 -4.04 34.32 17.52
N ALA A 213 -2.76 33.98 17.58
CA ALA A 213 -1.73 34.84 18.16
C ALA A 213 -1.62 36.17 17.39
N ALA A 214 -1.65 36.15 16.06
CA ALA A 214 -1.65 37.36 15.23
C ALA A 214 -2.88 38.24 15.47
N LEU A 215 -4.06 37.63 15.66
CA LEU A 215 -5.29 38.35 16.01
C LEU A 215 -5.22 38.99 17.39
N LEU A 216 -4.71 38.27 18.40
CA LEU A 216 -4.53 38.78 19.75
C LEU A 216 -3.49 39.90 19.79
N LEU A 217 -2.39 39.77 19.06
CA LEU A 217 -1.37 40.82 18.97
C LEU A 217 -1.91 42.07 18.27
N GLY A 218 -2.70 41.90 17.20
CA GLY A 218 -3.38 42.99 16.52
C GLY A 218 -4.39 43.71 17.40
N TRP A 219 -5.10 42.98 18.26
CA TRP A 219 -6.02 43.54 19.26
C TRP A 219 -5.29 44.31 20.37
N LEU A 220 -4.13 43.82 20.81
CA LEU A 220 -3.39 44.39 21.95
C LEU A 220 -2.50 45.58 21.56
N VAL A 221 -1.95 45.60 20.34
CA VAL A 221 -0.85 46.51 19.95
C VAL A 221 -1.19 47.40 18.75
N GLY A 222 -2.24 47.09 17.98
CA GLY A 222 -2.54 47.75 16.71
C GLY A 222 -3.95 48.34 16.61
N PRO A 223 -4.23 49.06 15.51
CA PRO A 223 -5.59 49.49 15.21
C PRO A 223 -6.51 48.28 15.02
N TRP A 224 -7.53 48.18 15.86
CA TRP A 224 -8.51 47.08 15.91
C TRP A 224 -9.17 46.74 14.56
N TRP A 225 -9.16 47.66 13.58
CA TRP A 225 -9.67 47.42 12.23
C TRP A 225 -8.84 46.40 11.43
N LEU A 226 -7.57 46.14 11.78
CA LEU A 226 -6.79 45.06 11.18
C LEU A 226 -7.37 43.67 11.53
N CYS A 227 -8.01 43.54 12.70
CA CYS A 227 -8.69 42.31 13.10
C CYS A 227 -9.92 42.02 12.21
N LEU A 228 -10.60 43.05 11.68
CA LEU A 228 -11.73 42.89 10.76
C LEU A 228 -11.31 42.26 9.42
N PHE A 229 -10.07 42.44 8.99
CA PHE A 229 -9.53 41.80 7.78
C PHE A 229 -8.84 40.47 8.05
N ALA A 230 -8.20 40.31 9.22
CA ALA A 230 -7.52 39.09 9.61
C ALA A 230 -8.49 37.96 10.01
N VAL A 231 -9.58 38.26 10.74
CA VAL A 231 -10.55 37.23 11.17
C VAL A 231 -11.18 36.48 10.00
N PRO A 232 -11.65 37.13 8.91
CA PRO A 232 -12.16 36.43 7.74
C PRO A 232 -11.11 35.55 7.08
N VAL A 233 -9.85 36.00 6.94
CA VAL A 233 -8.77 35.23 6.31
C VAL A 233 -8.40 34.01 7.14
N VAL A 234 -8.32 34.17 8.47
CA VAL A 234 -8.06 33.07 9.42
C VAL A 234 -9.24 32.09 9.45
N ALA A 235 -10.47 32.59 9.46
CA ALA A 235 -11.67 31.78 9.42
C ALA A 235 -11.79 31.05 8.08
N LEU A 236 -11.43 31.66 6.95
CA LEU A 236 -11.40 31.03 5.63
C LEU A 236 -10.31 29.97 5.56
N ALA A 237 -9.12 30.26 6.08
CA ALA A 237 -8.04 29.29 6.17
C ALA A 237 -8.45 28.10 7.05
N TRP A 238 -9.07 28.35 8.21
CA TRP A 238 -9.58 27.30 9.09
C TRP A 238 -10.73 26.51 8.45
N TRP A 239 -11.71 27.15 7.83
CA TRP A 239 -12.83 26.50 7.14
C TRP A 239 -12.40 25.72 5.90
N ALA A 240 -11.40 26.19 5.16
CA ALA A 240 -10.78 25.44 4.07
C ALA A 240 -10.00 24.22 4.60
N SER A 241 -9.61 24.23 5.88
CA SER A 241 -8.83 23.19 6.54
C SER A 241 -9.68 22.08 7.21
N VAL A 242 -10.93 22.38 7.59
CA VAL A 242 -11.90 21.37 8.10
C VAL A 242 -12.16 20.23 7.11
N PRO A 243 -12.32 20.48 5.79
CA PRO A 243 -12.33 19.43 4.77
C PRO A 243 -11.13 18.52 4.86
N VAL A 244 -9.93 19.02 5.18
CA VAL A 244 -8.71 18.23 5.18
C VAL A 244 -8.67 17.24 6.34
N LEU A 245 -9.08 17.62 7.55
CA LEU A 245 -9.20 16.69 8.70
C LEU A 245 -10.34 15.68 8.52
N VAL A 246 -11.45 16.09 7.91
CA VAL A 246 -12.57 15.19 7.56
C VAL A 246 -12.17 14.26 6.42
N ILE A 247 -11.42 14.74 5.43
CA ILE A 247 -10.83 13.96 4.35
C ILE A 247 -9.79 13.00 4.92
N ALA A 248 -8.93 13.41 5.84
CA ALA A 248 -7.94 12.56 6.53
C ALA A 248 -8.59 11.40 7.31
N ARG A 249 -9.60 11.71 8.12
CA ARG A 249 -10.37 10.69 8.88
C ARG A 249 -11.19 9.79 7.96
N ARG A 250 -11.75 10.34 6.86
CA ARG A 250 -12.41 9.55 5.82
C ARG A 250 -11.39 8.74 5.03
N TRP A 251 -10.19 9.24 4.75
CA TRP A 251 -9.13 8.58 4.00
C TRP A 251 -8.80 7.23 4.62
N LYS A 252 -8.58 7.21 5.94
CA LYS A 252 -8.33 5.98 6.73
C LYS A 252 -9.49 4.98 6.73
N ARG A 253 -10.72 5.45 6.47
CA ARG A 253 -11.95 4.63 6.47
C ARG A 253 -12.42 4.26 5.06
N TRP A 254 -11.90 4.93 4.02
CA TRP A 254 -12.45 4.91 2.66
C TRP A 254 -11.45 4.35 1.66
N ARG A 255 -10.17 4.70 1.78
CA ARG A 255 -9.08 3.90 1.23
C ARG A 255 -8.71 2.94 2.35
N PRO A 256 -9.41 1.80 2.54
CA PRO A 256 -8.81 0.78 3.36
C PRO A 256 -7.40 0.57 2.79
N PRO A 257 -6.37 0.39 3.64
CA PRO A 257 -5.24 -0.39 3.17
C PRO A 257 -5.89 -1.60 2.52
N PHE A 258 -5.45 -1.98 1.33
CA PHE A 258 -5.87 -3.19 0.65
C PHE A 258 -6.41 -4.24 1.64
N PRO A 259 -7.52 -4.94 1.32
CA PRO A 259 -8.33 -5.71 2.26
C PRO A 259 -7.57 -6.65 3.23
N TRP A 260 -6.31 -6.93 2.95
CA TRP A 260 -5.34 -7.72 3.70
C TRP A 260 -5.31 -7.59 5.23
N VAL A 261 -5.47 -6.44 5.90
CA VAL A 261 -5.16 -6.40 7.35
C VAL A 261 -5.82 -5.29 8.19
N VAL A 262 -7.13 -5.37 8.47
CA VAL A 262 -7.66 -4.80 9.73
C VAL A 262 -7.77 -5.88 10.82
N GLN A 263 -7.73 -7.15 10.44
CA GLN A 263 -7.72 -8.31 11.34
C GLN A 263 -6.84 -9.41 10.72
N ARG A 264 -6.38 -10.40 11.50
CA ARG A 264 -5.66 -11.61 11.04
C ARG A 264 -6.49 -12.40 10.01
N ARG A 265 -6.54 -11.89 8.77
CA ARG A 265 -7.39 -12.33 7.66
C ARG A 265 -6.56 -12.66 6.42
N SER A 266 -5.26 -12.84 6.56
CA SER A 266 -4.40 -13.42 5.53
C SER A 266 -3.66 -14.59 6.14
N ARG A 267 -3.58 -15.69 5.40
CA ARG A 267 -2.78 -16.86 5.76
C ARG A 267 -1.86 -17.17 4.60
N ILE A 268 -0.60 -17.45 4.88
CA ILE A 268 0.26 -18.11 3.92
C ILE A 268 -0.06 -19.60 3.96
N LEU A 269 -0.45 -20.16 2.82
CA LEU A 269 -0.58 -21.61 2.66
C LEU A 269 0.73 -22.13 2.08
N THR A 270 1.36 -23.08 2.77
CA THR A 270 2.57 -23.75 2.30
C THR A 270 2.23 -25.06 1.60
N PRO A 271 3.03 -25.51 0.63
CA PRO A 271 2.82 -26.82 0.01
C PRO A 271 2.82 -27.95 1.05
N GLY A 272 1.70 -28.70 1.15
CA GLY A 272 1.57 -29.87 2.03
C GLY A 272 0.93 -29.64 3.42
N ALA A 273 0.40 -28.44 3.67
CA ALA A 273 -0.37 -28.12 4.89
C ALA A 273 -1.87 -28.48 4.78
#